data_AF-A0A951TP02-F1
#
_entry.id   AF-A0A951TP02-F1
#
_cell.length_a   1.000
_cell.length_b   1.000
_cell.length_c   1.000
_cell.angle_alpha   90.00
_cell.angle_beta   90.00
_cell.angle_gamma   90.00
#
_symmetry.space_group_name_H-M   'P 1'
#
loop_
_entity.id
_entity.type
_entity.pdbx_description
1 polymer ?
#
loop_
_entity_poly.entity_id
_entity_poly.type
_entity_poly.pdbx_seq_one_letter_code
_entity_poly.pdbx_strand_id
1 'polypeptide(L)' 'MGITVETDDRSRVVLPGHSNQRFVVEELADGSLLLQPARVVTEAQHEYDANPELRELLARAAASPTVRRPRRTRRTQ' A
#
# COMPACT_ATOMS: atom_id res chain seq x y z
N MET A 1 -8.51 25.47 12.64
CA MET A 1 -7.71 26.64 12.21
C MET A 1 -7.09 26.25 10.87
N GLY A 2 -7.44 26.95 9.79
CA GLY A 2 -6.90 26.67 8.45
C GLY A 2 -5.69 27.56 8.16
N ILE A 3 -4.83 27.12 7.24
CA ILE A 3 -3.80 27.98 6.65
C ILE A 3 -4.31 28.46 5.29
N THR A 4 -4.13 29.74 4.98
CA THR A 4 -4.37 30.26 3.63
C THR A 4 -3.11 30.06 2.82
N VAL A 5 -3.27 29.47 1.63
CA VAL A 5 -2.20 29.27 0.65
C VAL A 5 -2.70 29.79 -0.69
N GLU A 6 -1.80 30.26 -1.53
CA GLU A 6 -2.11 30.80 -2.85
C GLU A 6 -1.32 30.04 -3.92
N THR A 7 -1.92 29.86 -5.08
CA THR A 7 -1.25 29.27 -6.23
C THR A 7 -0.35 30.28 -6.93
N ASP A 8 0.83 29.85 -7.37
CA ASP A 8 1.69 30.68 -8.19
C ASP A 8 1.23 30.75 -9.66
N ASP A 9 1.99 31.48 -10.49
CA ASP A 9 1.80 31.66 -11.93
C ASP A 9 1.82 30.34 -12.73
N ARG A 10 2.28 29.24 -12.12
CA ARG A 10 2.34 27.90 -12.72
C ARG A 10 1.31 26.95 -12.11
N SER A 11 0.31 27.48 -11.41
CA SER A 11 -0.73 26.69 -10.74
C SER A 11 -0.18 25.73 -9.68
N ARG A 12 0.94 26.06 -9.03
CA ARG A 12 1.52 25.27 -7.95
C ARG A 12 1.14 25.87 -6.60
N VAL A 13 0.86 25.02 -5.62
CA VAL A 13 0.63 25.41 -4.23
C VAL A 13 1.71 24.82 -3.34
N VAL A 14 2.24 25.63 -2.42
CA VAL A 14 3.17 25.15 -1.38
C VAL A 14 2.35 24.63 -0.20
N LEU A 15 2.59 23.39 0.18
CA LEU A 15 2.00 22.75 1.37
C LEU A 15 3.04 22.77 2.51
N PRO A 16 2.93 23.68 3.49
CA PRO A 16 3.91 23.78 4.58
C PRO A 16 4.02 22.44 5.33
N GLY A 17 5.25 21.98 5.54
CA GLY A 17 5.54 20.71 6.22
C GLY A 17 5.53 19.47 5.33
N HIS A 18 5.23 19.59 4.03
CA HIS A 18 5.17 18.45 3.09
C HIS A 18 6.17 18.63 1.93
N SER A 19 7.38 18.07 2.06
CA SER A 19 8.40 18.11 1.01
C SER A 19 8.39 16.84 0.14
N ASN A 20 8.37 17.00 -1.20
CA ASN A 20 8.41 15.92 -2.20
C ASN A 20 7.43 14.76 -1.96
N GLN A 21 6.32 15.02 -1.25
CA GLN A 21 5.29 14.03 -1.01
C GLN A 21 4.33 13.98 -2.20
N ARG A 22 3.93 12.77 -2.60
CA ARG A 22 2.92 12.57 -3.64
C ARG A 22 1.54 12.51 -3.02
N PHE A 23 0.56 13.06 -3.72
CA PHE A 23 -0.84 13.03 -3.31
C PHE A 23 -1.71 12.57 -4.48
N VAL A 24 -2.76 11.83 -4.16
CA VAL A 24 -3.92 11.66 -5.03
C VAL A 24 -4.80 12.88 -4.81
N VAL A 25 -5.24 13.50 -5.91
CA VAL A 25 -6.12 14.67 -5.90
C VAL A 25 -7.51 14.21 -6.31
N GLU A 26 -8.51 14.54 -5.50
CA GLU A 26 -9.92 14.36 -5.82
C GLU A 26 -10.62 15.71 -5.76
N GLU A 27 -11.37 16.04 -6.81
CA GLU A 27 -12.25 17.21 -6.84
C GLU A 27 -13.64 16.79 -6.33
N LEU A 28 -14.05 17.37 -5.21
CA LEU A 28 -15.35 17.12 -4.61
C LEU A 28 -16.43 17.98 -5.27
N ALA A 29 -17.69 17.57 -5.13
CA ALA A 29 -18.83 18.23 -5.79
C ALA A 29 -19.04 19.69 -5.38
N ASP A 30 -18.50 20.10 -4.23
CA ASP A 30 -18.54 21.48 -3.75
C ASP A 30 -17.39 22.35 -4.31
N GLY A 31 -16.55 21.79 -5.20
CA GLY A 31 -15.39 22.45 -5.79
C GLY A 31 -14.15 22.45 -4.89
N SER A 32 -14.20 21.77 -3.73
CA SER A 32 -13.02 21.59 -2.90
C SER A 32 -12.10 20.49 -3.44
N LEU A 33 -10.79 20.64 -3.22
CA LEU A 33 -9.78 19.65 -3.57
C LEU A 33 -9.35 18.87 -2.33
N LEU A 34 -9.53 17.55 -2.35
CA LEU A 34 -9.02 16.64 -1.34
C LEU A 34 -7.65 16.09 -1.78
N LEU A 35 -6.64 16.29 -0.94
CA LEU A 35 -5.29 15.76 -1.16
C LEU A 35 -5.03 14.59 -0.21
N GLN A 36 -4.89 13.38 -0.74
CA GLN A 36 -4.60 12.19 0.04
C GLN A 36 -3.18 11.70 -0.22
N PRO A 37 -2.35 11.41 0.80
CA PRO A 37 -0.99 10.91 0.58
C PRO A 37 -0.99 9.65 -0.30
N ALA A 38 -0.34 9.73 -1.46
CA ALA A 38 -0.22 8.61 -2.37
C ALA A 38 0.85 7.64 -1.86
N ARG A 39 0.44 6.45 -1.45
CA ARG A 39 1.36 5.34 -1.16
C ARG A 39 1.53 4.53 -2.44
N VAL A 40 2.74 4.53 -3.00
CA VAL A 40 3.06 3.61 -4.09
C VAL A 40 3.31 2.24 -3.48
N VAL A 41 2.40 1.33 -3.76
CA VAL A 41 2.50 -0.08 -3.37
C VAL A 41 2.86 -0.92 -4.60
N THR A 42 3.52 -2.05 -4.37
CA THR A 42 3.71 -3.03 -5.44
C THR A 42 2.39 -3.68 -5.79
N GLU A 43 2.28 -4.27 -6.99
CA GLU A 43 1.07 -5.00 -7.40
C GLU A 43 0.70 -6.09 -6.39
N ALA A 44 1.69 -6.85 -5.91
CA ALA A 44 1.48 -7.90 -4.92
C ALA A 44 0.94 -7.36 -3.57
N GLN A 45 1.39 -6.17 -3.15
CA GLN A 45 0.89 -5.54 -1.93
C GLN A 45 -0.55 -5.03 -2.13
N HIS A 46 -0.85 -4.46 -3.29
CA HIS A 46 -2.21 -4.06 -3.64
C HIS A 46 -3.17 -5.25 -3.66
N GLU A 47 -2.78 -6.37 -4.29
CA GLU A 47 -3.57 -7.61 -4.34
C GLU A 47 -3.82 -8.17 -2.93
N TYR A 48 -2.79 -8.17 -2.09
CA TYR A 48 -2.90 -8.56 -0.68
C TYR A 48 -3.88 -7.66 0.09
N ASP A 49 -3.80 -6.34 -0.06
CA ASP A 49 -4.66 -5.40 0.68
C ASP A 49 -6.12 -5.45 0.21
N ALA A 50 -6.34 -5.60 -1.10
CA ALA A 50 -7.67 -5.61 -1.71
C ALA A 50 -8.44 -6.93 -1.52
N ASN A 51 -7.74 -8.06 -1.38
CA ASN A 51 -8.37 -9.38 -1.34
C ASN A 51 -8.34 -10.01 0.07
N PRO A 52 -9.45 -9.99 0.83
CA PRO A 52 -9.51 -10.62 2.15
C PRO A 52 -9.32 -12.15 2.11
N GLU A 53 -9.83 -12.84 1.09
CA GLU A 53 -9.71 -14.29 0.98
C GLU A 53 -8.25 -14.71 0.76
N LEU A 54 -7.50 -13.94 -0.04
CA LEU A 54 -6.06 -14.14 -0.22
C LEU A 54 -5.31 -14.00 1.10
N ARG A 55 -5.65 -12.99 1.91
CA ARG A 55 -5.05 -12.80 3.24
C ARG A 55 -5.33 -13.98 4.17
N GLU A 56 -6.56 -14.50 4.17
CA GLU A 56 -6.92 -15.68 4.95
C GLU A 56 -6.17 -16.94 4.51
N LEU A 57 -6.05 -17.14 3.20
CA LEU A 57 -5.27 -18.26 2.62
C LEU A 57 -3.81 -18.19 3.05
N LEU A 58 -3.18 -17.02 2.89
CA LEU A 58 -1.78 -16.81 3.26
C LEU A 58 -1.56 -16.98 4.76
N ALA A 59 -2.48 -16.46 5.60
CA ALA A 59 -2.42 -16.66 7.04
C ALA A 59 -2.51 -18.14 7.43
N ARG A 60 -3.42 -18.90 6.80
CA ARG A 60 -3.55 -20.35 7.03
C ARG A 60 -2.31 -21.11 6.59
N ALA A 61 -1.76 -20.78 5.43
CA ALA A 61 -0.54 -21.41 4.91
C ALA A 61 0.67 -21.15 5.81
N ALA A 62 0.82 -19.92 6.30
CA ALA A 62 1.89 -19.55 7.23
C ALA A 62 1.78 -20.25 8.59
N ALA A 63 0.55 -20.51 9.06
CA ALA A 63 0.31 -21.25 10.30
C ALA A 63 0.48 -22.78 10.15
N SER A 64 0.56 -23.30 8.92
CA SER A 64 0.67 -24.73 8.68
C SER A 64 2.06 -25.25 9.07
N PRO A 65 2.17 -26.39 9.78
CA PRO A 65 3.45 -27.03 10.06
C PRO A 65 4.18 -27.37 8.76
N THR A 66 5.48 -27.05 8.67
CA THR A 66 6.30 -27.47 7.54
C THR A 66 6.38 -29.00 7.51
N VAL A 67 5.85 -29.62 6.46
CA VAL A 67 5.93 -31.07 6.27
C VAL A 67 7.39 -31.47 6.04
N ARG A 68 8.02 -32.08 7.05
CA ARG A 68 9.36 -32.65 6.91
C ARG A 68 9.24 -34.07 6.38
N ARG A 69 9.63 -34.28 5.12
CA ARG A 69 9.74 -35.63 4.54
C ARG A 69 10.96 -36.33 5.14
N PRO A 70 10.84 -37.52 5.74
CA PRO A 70 12.00 -38.26 6.20
C PRO A 70 12.87 -38.64 5.00
N ARG A 71 14.14 -38.22 5.02
CA ARG A 71 15.14 -38.65 4.04
C ARG A 71 15.32 -40.16 4.19
N ARG A 72 14.90 -40.93 3.19
CA ARG A 72 15.12 -42.38 3.15
C ARG A 72 16.60 -42.64 2.87
N THR A 73 17.39 -42.81 3.92
CA THR A 73 18.77 -43.27 3.82
C THR A 73 18.74 -44.67 3.21
N ARG A 74 19.16 -44.80 1.95
CA ARG A 74 19.37 -46.12 1.32
C ARG A 74 20.55 -46.77 2.06
N ARG A 75 20.26 -47.75 2.92
CA ARG A 75 21.27 -48.71 3.35
C ARG A 75 21.49 -49.66 2.18
N THR A 76 22.60 -49.48 1.48
CA THR A 76 23.24 -50.53 0.69
C THR A 76 23.77 -51.57 1.69
N GLN A 77 23.29 -52.80 1.57
CA GLN A 77 23.99 -54.00 2.04
C GLN A 77 24.85 -54.53 0.91
#